data_AF-A0A0D7KSB6-F1
#
_entry.id   AF-A0A0D7KSB6-F1
#
_cell.length_a   1.000
_cell.length_b   1.000
_cell.length_c   1.000
_cell.angle_alpha   90.00
_cell.angle_beta   90.00
_cell.angle_gamma   90.00
#
_symmetry.space_group_name_H-M   'P 1'
#
loop_
_entity.id
_entity.type
_entity.pdbx_description
1 polymer ?
#
loop_
_entity_poly.entity_id
_entity_poly.type
_entity_poly.pdbx_seq_one_letter_code
_entity_poly.pdbx_strand_id
1 'polypeptide(L)'
;MISFFRFDTNEEKHALLDRARNVALTAIQRYEIAWEMIQFIQLSDTITYKLEATPQERYLLRIHSDRCSRDEIASELAFLQMLHYSNELMVPTGVASKVGSSIKQRPIRLMLKLPGWSEMLIHMV
;
A
#
# COMPACT_ATOMS: atom_id res chain seq x y z
N MET A 1 15.21 -13.27 13.86
CA MET A 1 14.63 -12.53 12.72
C MET A 1 13.16 -12.23 13.06
N ILE A 2 12.88 -11.04 13.59
CA ILE A 2 11.56 -10.68 14.13
C ILE A 2 10.65 -10.35 12.94
N SER A 3 9.61 -11.16 12.78
CA SER A 3 8.56 -10.91 11.81
C SER A 3 7.85 -9.60 12.15
N PHE A 4 7.95 -8.59 11.28
CA PHE A 4 7.28 -7.30 11.43
C PHE A 4 5.77 -7.46 11.68
N PHE A 5 5.15 -8.59 11.27
CA PHE A 5 3.74 -8.88 11.46
C PHE A 5 3.42 -10.00 12.45
N ARG A 6 4.41 -10.52 13.21
CA ARG A 6 4.10 -11.50 14.27
C ARG A 6 3.73 -10.75 15.55
N PHE A 7 2.59 -11.10 16.12
CA PHE A 7 2.15 -10.70 17.43
C PHE A 7 1.53 -11.94 18.09
N ASP A 8 1.97 -12.26 19.30
CA ASP A 8 1.44 -13.36 20.12
C ASP A 8 0.48 -12.82 21.19
N THR A 9 0.52 -11.52 21.51
CA THR A 9 -0.40 -10.87 22.46
C THR A 9 -1.16 -9.67 21.89
N ASN A 10 -2.27 -9.30 22.54
CA ASN A 10 -3.03 -8.09 22.17
C ASN A 10 -2.21 -6.81 22.33
N GLU A 11 -1.30 -6.73 23.31
CA GLU A 11 -0.42 -5.57 23.48
C GLU A 11 0.57 -5.42 22.31
N GLU A 12 1.12 -6.54 21.82
CA GLU A 12 2.00 -6.54 20.66
C GLU A 12 1.27 -6.13 19.37
N LYS A 13 -0.01 -6.50 19.25
CA LYS A 13 -0.88 -6.07 18.15
C LYS A 13 -1.12 -4.56 18.17
N HIS A 14 -1.40 -3.96 19.32
CA HIS A 14 -1.54 -2.50 19.44
C HIS A 14 -0.24 -1.77 19.09
N ALA A 15 0.89 -2.23 19.63
CA ALA A 15 2.19 -1.67 19.30
C ALA A 15 2.58 -1.85 17.82
N LEU A 16 2.11 -2.91 17.17
CA LEU A 16 2.27 -3.11 15.73
C LEU A 16 1.44 -2.11 14.93
N LEU A 17 0.15 -1.94 15.27
CA LEU A 17 -0.74 -1.00 14.59
C LEU A 17 -0.26 0.45 14.73
N ASP A 18 0.27 0.83 15.89
CA ASP A 18 0.84 2.17 16.10
C ASP A 18 2.10 2.40 15.25
N ARG A 19 2.99 1.40 15.19
CA ARG A 19 4.16 1.44 14.29
C ARG A 19 3.74 1.51 12.83
N ALA A 20 2.77 0.71 12.41
CA ALA A 20 2.25 0.70 11.06
C ALA A 20 1.62 2.03 10.67
N ARG A 21 0.84 2.64 11.58
CA ARG A 21 0.26 3.97 11.40
C ARG A 21 1.35 5.02 11.19
N ASN A 22 2.40 5.02 12.01
CA ASN A 22 3.52 5.95 11.85
C ASN A 22 4.22 5.75 10.49
N VAL A 23 4.48 4.50 10.10
CA VAL A 23 5.04 4.18 8.78
C VAL A 23 4.13 4.67 7.66
N ALA A 24 2.81 4.51 7.79
CA ALA A 24 1.83 4.96 6.82
C ALA A 24 1.86 6.48 6.67
N LEU A 25 1.79 7.23 7.77
CA LEU A 25 1.83 8.70 7.77
C LEU A 25 3.11 9.23 7.12
N THR A 26 4.27 8.66 7.47
CA THR A 26 5.54 9.03 6.82
C THR A 26 5.56 8.66 5.34
N ALA A 27 4.90 7.57 4.94
CA ALA A 27 4.81 7.20 3.52
C ALA A 27 4.02 8.27 2.76
N ILE A 28 2.86 8.67 3.28
CA ILE A 28 1.96 9.65 2.66
C ILE A 28 2.67 10.98 2.47
N GLN A 29 3.43 11.44 3.47
CA GLN A 29 4.27 12.64 3.35
C GLN A 29 5.26 12.56 2.19
N ARG A 30 5.85 11.39 1.91
CA ARG A 30 6.79 11.19 0.79
C ARG A 30 6.14 11.09 -0.57
N TYR A 31 4.86 10.72 -0.61
CA TYR A 31 4.08 10.74 -1.84
C TYR A 31 3.49 12.14 -2.11
N GLU A 32 3.52 13.05 -1.13
CA GLU A 32 2.95 14.41 -1.20
C GLU A 32 1.50 14.42 -1.71
N ILE A 33 0.74 13.39 -1.34
CA ILE A 33 -0.68 13.27 -1.70
C ILE A 33 -1.49 14.02 -0.64
N ALA A 34 -2.33 14.96 -1.07
CA ALA A 34 -3.35 15.54 -0.21
C ALA A 34 -4.40 14.46 0.10
N TRP A 35 -4.73 14.26 1.37
CA TRP A 35 -5.67 13.25 1.82
C TRP A 35 -6.67 13.83 2.81
N GLU A 36 -7.93 13.40 2.70
CA GLU A 36 -9.02 13.75 3.62
C GLU A 36 -9.20 12.66 4.67
N MET A 37 -9.08 11.40 4.27
CA MET A 37 -9.27 10.26 5.16
C MET A 37 -8.27 9.13 4.90
N ILE A 38 -7.80 8.52 5.98
CA ILE A 38 -7.05 7.27 5.95
C ILE A 38 -7.81 6.20 6.74
N GLN A 39 -8.02 5.04 6.13
CA GLN A 39 -8.72 3.91 6.74
C GLN A 39 -7.81 2.69 6.72
N PHE A 40 -7.71 2.00 7.85
CA PHE A 40 -7.10 0.68 7.89
C PHE A 40 -8.06 -0.33 7.28
N ILE A 41 -7.59 -1.12 6.31
CA ILE A 41 -8.41 -2.15 5.66
C ILE A 41 -8.10 -3.51 6.26
N GLN A 42 -6.83 -3.92 6.18
CA GLN A 42 -6.44 -5.25 6.61
C GLN A 42 -4.95 -5.35 6.97
N LEU A 43 -4.64 -6.37 7.77
CA LEU A 43 -3.30 -6.83 8.13
C LEU A 43 -3.26 -8.33 7.85
N SER A 44 -2.51 -8.73 6.82
CA SER A 44 -2.23 -10.13 6.47
C SER A 44 -0.72 -10.27 6.21
N ASP A 45 -0.32 -10.49 4.96
CA ASP A 45 1.07 -10.47 4.51
C ASP A 45 1.59 -9.04 4.26
N THR A 46 0.66 -8.10 4.12
CA THR A 46 0.90 -6.66 4.04
C THR A 46 -0.08 -5.93 4.94
N ILE A 47 0.29 -4.73 5.40
CA ILE A 47 -0.68 -3.80 5.97
C ILE A 47 -1.22 -2.93 4.86
N THR A 48 -2.54 -2.96 4.67
CA THR A 48 -3.23 -2.21 3.64
C THR A 48 -4.05 -1.10 4.27
N TYR A 49 -3.75 0.13 3.86
CA TYR A 49 -4.54 1.32 4.15
C TYR A 49 -5.21 1.83 2.89
N LYS A 50 -6.46 2.29 3.02
CA LYS A 50 -7.14 3.08 2.00
C LYS A 50 -6.94 4.55 2.33
N LEU A 51 -6.59 5.31 1.29
CA LEU A 51 -6.46 6.75 1.33
C LEU A 51 -7.49 7.36 0.39
N GLU A 52 -8.24 8.32 0.90
CA GLU A 52 -9.19 9.11 0.13
C GLU A 52 -8.64 10.53 0.04
N ALA A 53 -8.26 10.92 -1.17
CA ALA A 53 -7.77 12.26 -1.48
C ALA A 53 -8.91 13.20 -1.84
N THR A 54 -9.82 12.71 -2.68
CA THR A 54 -11.08 13.34 -3.06
C THR A 54 -12.11 12.23 -3.28
N PRO A 55 -13.41 12.54 -3.44
CA PRO A 55 -14.43 11.53 -3.71
C PRO A 55 -14.14 10.68 -4.97
N GLN A 56 -13.35 11.21 -5.91
CA GLN A 56 -12.96 10.57 -7.17
C GLN A 56 -11.54 9.99 -7.14
N GLU A 57 -10.71 10.36 -6.15
CA GLU A 57 -9.34 9.90 -6.03
C GLU A 57 -9.11 9.07 -4.77
N ARG A 58 -8.97 7.77 -4.98
CA ARG A 58 -8.69 6.81 -3.92
C ARG A 58 -7.38 6.10 -4.20
N TYR A 59 -6.63 5.85 -3.14
CA TYR A 59 -5.34 5.20 -3.17
C TYR A 59 -5.31 4.06 -2.15
N LEU A 60 -4.53 3.02 -2.43
CA LEU A 60 -4.18 1.98 -1.49
C LEU A 60 -2.70 2.10 -1.15
N LEU A 61 -2.41 2.22 0.14
CA LEU A 61 -1.06 2.16 0.67
C LEU A 61 -0.82 0.77 1.26
N ARG A 62 0.05 0.00 0.63
CA ARG A 62 0.47 -1.33 1.08
C ARG A 62 1.87 -1.23 1.69
N ILE A 63 2.00 -1.65 2.93
CA ILE A 63 3.26 -1.73 3.65
C ILE A 63 3.63 -3.20 3.71
N HIS A 64 4.68 -3.57 2.98
CA HIS A 64 5.19 -4.94 2.95
C HIS A 64 6.18 -5.16 4.10
N SER A 65 6.15 -6.36 4.68
CA SER A 65 7.19 -6.77 5.62
C SER A 65 8.50 -7.03 4.88
N ASP A 66 9.55 -7.18 5.68
CA ASP A 66 10.89 -7.58 5.24
C ASP A 66 10.97 -8.93 4.50
N ARG A 67 9.86 -9.69 4.46
CA ARG A 67 9.74 -10.98 3.76
C ARG A 67 9.58 -10.85 2.25
N CYS A 68 9.05 -9.73 1.77
CA CYS A 68 8.85 -9.51 0.34
C CYS A 68 10.08 -8.79 -0.23
N SER A 69 10.65 -9.36 -1.29
CA SER A 69 11.79 -8.80 -1.99
C SER A 69 11.36 -7.64 -2.89
N ARG A 70 12.32 -6.77 -3.23
CA ARG A 70 12.07 -5.65 -4.16
C ARG A 70 11.71 -6.15 -5.55
N ASP A 71 12.30 -7.27 -5.96
CA ASP A 71 12.13 -7.85 -7.30
C ASP A 71 10.74 -8.49 -7.45
N GLU A 72 10.20 -9.09 -6.39
CA GLU A 72 8.81 -9.56 -6.36
C GLU A 72 7.84 -8.39 -6.53
N ILE A 73 8.03 -7.30 -5.79
CA ILE A 73 7.18 -6.10 -5.88
C ILE A 73 7.31 -5.44 -7.26
N ALA A 74 8.52 -5.39 -7.82
CA ALA A 74 8.74 -4.87 -9.17
C ALA A 74 8.03 -5.74 -10.23
N SER A 75 8.04 -7.06 -10.06
CA SER A 75 7.35 -8.01 -10.95
C SER A 75 5.84 -7.86 -10.88
N GLU A 76 5.29 -7.71 -9.66
CA GLU A 76 3.85 -7.42 -9.46
C GLU A 76 3.47 -6.10 -10.12
N LEU A 77 4.26 -5.04 -9.95
CA LEU A 77 4.01 -3.75 -10.57
C LEU A 77 4.06 -3.81 -12.10
N ALA A 78 5.03 -4.54 -12.67
CA ALA A 78 5.13 -4.73 -14.11
C ALA A 78 3.91 -5.50 -14.64
N PHE A 79 3.45 -6.51 -13.91
CA PHE A 79 2.25 -7.27 -14.25
C PHE A 79 0.99 -6.40 -14.19
N LEU A 80 0.82 -5.59 -13.13
CA LEU A 80 -0.29 -4.64 -13.02
C LEU A 80 -0.27 -3.60 -14.14
N GLN A 81 0.90 -3.10 -14.52
CA GLN A 81 1.03 -2.19 -15.65
C GLN A 81 0.60 -2.86 -16.96
N MET A 82 1.07 -4.09 -17.22
CA MET A 82 0.66 -4.85 -18.41
C MET A 82 -0.86 -5.09 -18.47
N LEU A 83 -1.47 -5.45 -17.34
CA LEU A 83 -2.93 -5.63 -17.25
C LEU A 83 -3.69 -4.31 -17.43
N HIS A 84 -3.14 -3.20 -16.97
CA HIS A 84 -3.73 -1.89 -17.22
C HIS A 84 -3.72 -1.56 -18.73
N TYR A 85 -2.63 -1.90 -19.43
CA TYR A 85 -2.50 -1.67 -20.88
C TYR A 85 -3.42 -2.55 -21.74
N SER A 86 -3.89 -3.70 -21.24
CA SER A 86 -4.82 -4.53 -22.00
C SER A 86 -6.20 -3.89 -22.12
N ASN A 87 -6.52 -2.85 -21.32
CA ASN A 87 -7.81 -2.14 -21.29
C ASN A 87 -9.05 -3.03 -21.03
N GLU A 88 -8.84 -4.33 -20.80
CA GLU A 88 -9.87 -5.34 -20.50
C GLU A 88 -10.13 -5.43 -18.99
N LEU A 89 -9.15 -5.03 -18.17
CA LEU A 89 -9.22 -5.13 -16.71
C LEU A 89 -8.89 -3.79 -16.04
N MET A 90 -9.81 -3.35 -15.19
CA MET A 90 -9.61 -2.18 -14.34
C MET A 90 -8.77 -2.57 -13.13
N VAL A 91 -7.45 -2.52 -13.26
CA VAL A 91 -6.50 -2.85 -12.19
C VAL A 91 -5.93 -1.60 -11.53
N PRO A 92 -5.50 -1.68 -10.26
CA PRO A 92 -4.78 -0.59 -9.60
C PRO A 92 -3.41 -0.35 -10.25
N THR A 93 -3.02 0.92 -10.38
CA THR A 93 -1.74 1.29 -10.97
C THR A 93 -0.78 1.80 -9.90
N GLY A 94 0.48 1.35 -9.94
CA GLY A 94 1.53 1.81 -9.06
C GLY A 94 1.79 3.32 -9.19
N VAL A 95 1.71 4.05 -8.08
CA VAL A 95 2.05 5.47 -8.00
C VAL A 95 3.51 5.59 -7.59
N ALA A 96 4.32 6.26 -8.42
CA ALA A 96 5.70 6.59 -8.07
C ALA A 96 5.73 7.72 -7.04
N SER A 97 6.60 7.60 -6.03
CA SER A 97 6.90 8.75 -5.16
C SER A 97 7.64 9.82 -5.96
N LYS A 98 7.36 11.10 -5.69
CA LYS A 98 8.08 12.24 -6.28
C LYS A 98 9.58 12.24 -6.02
N VAL A 99 10.06 11.46 -5.02
CA VAL A 99 11.49 11.26 -4.73
C VAL A 99 12.14 10.24 -5.71
N GLY A 100 11.47 9.89 -6.81
CA GLY A 100 12.04 9.07 -7.89
C GLY A 100 12.42 7.65 -7.47
N SER A 101 11.80 7.13 -6.42
CA SER A 101 12.07 5.76 -5.98
C SER A 101 10.90 5.09 -5.30
N SER A 102 10.16 4.31 -6.09
CA SER A 102 9.03 3.51 -5.63
C SER A 102 9.43 2.37 -4.67
N ILE A 103 10.74 2.04 -4.52
CA ILE A 103 11.18 0.82 -3.80
C ILE A 103 12.55 0.96 -3.09
N LYS A 104 12.98 2.16 -2.67
CA LYS A 104 14.37 2.32 -2.14
C LYS A 104 14.57 2.08 -0.63
N GLN A 105 13.52 2.04 0.19
CA GLN A 105 13.68 1.96 1.66
C GLN A 105 12.79 0.90 2.30
N ARG A 106 13.29 0.27 3.38
CA ARG A 106 12.56 -0.72 4.19
C ARG A 106 11.86 -0.02 5.38
N PRO A 107 10.64 -0.45 5.79
CA PRO A 107 9.74 -1.40 5.10
C PRO A 107 9.29 -0.83 3.75
N ILE A 108 9.06 -1.73 2.77
CA ILE A 108 8.71 -1.32 1.40
C ILE A 108 7.27 -0.79 1.40
N ARG A 109 7.09 0.43 0.87
CA ARG A 109 5.82 1.16 0.87
C ARG A 109 5.36 1.33 -0.56
N LEU A 110 4.29 0.64 -0.92
CA LEU A 110 3.70 0.70 -2.25
C LEU A 110 2.41 1.51 -2.21
N MET A 111 2.30 2.52 -3.06
CA MET A 111 1.05 3.26 -3.26
C MET A 111 0.43 2.84 -4.58
N LEU A 112 -0.84 2.46 -4.57
CA LEU A 112 -1.61 2.09 -5.76
C LEU A 112 -2.77 3.08 -5.93
N LYS A 113 -3.01 3.57 -7.14
CA LYS A 113 -4.20 4.37 -7.46
C LYS A 113 -5.33 3.44 -7.88
N LEU A 114 -6.49 3.60 -7.26
CA LEU A 114 -7.68 2.85 -7.61
C LEU A 114 -8.43 3.51 -8.78
N PRO A 115 -8.99 2.73 -9.70
CA PRO A 115 -9.89 3.26 -10.72
C PRO A 115 -11.19 3.81 -10.08
N GLY A 116 -11.73 4.90 -10.63
CA GLY A 116 -12.73 5.79 -10.02
C GLY A 116 -14.09 5.21 -9.59
N TRP A 117 -14.34 3.91 -9.77
CA TRP A 117 -15.63 3.26 -9.44
C TRP A 117 -15.52 1.98 -8.60
N SER A 118 -14.36 1.65 -8.01
CA SER A 118 -14.20 0.34 -7.40
C SER A 118 -14.00 0.35 -5.89
N GLU A 119 -15.10 0.15 -5.14
CA GLU A 119 -15.02 -0.41 -3.79
C GLU A 119 -14.75 -1.93 -3.83
N MET A 120 -15.12 -2.62 -4.92
CA MET A 120 -14.90 -4.06 -5.09
C MET A 120 -13.43 -4.47 -5.11
N LEU A 121 -12.53 -3.65 -5.66
CA LEU A 121 -11.10 -3.98 -5.75
C LEU A 121 -10.38 -3.93 -4.39
N ILE A 122 -10.97 -3.28 -3.38
CA ILE A 122 -10.38 -3.19 -2.04
C ILE A 122 -10.38 -4.57 -1.34
N HIS A 123 -11.29 -5.46 -1.74
CA HIS A 123 -11.41 -6.82 -1.19
C HIS A 123 -10.68 -7.90 -2.01
N MET A 124 -10.18 -7.58 -3.21
CA MET A 124 -9.48 -8.52 -4.09
C MET A 124 -7.94 -8.41 -4.01
N VAL A 125 -7.40 -7.44 -3.26
CA VAL A 125 -5.97 -7.13 -3.13
C VAL A 125 -5.56 -7.09 -1.65
#